data_AF-A0A929H4K7-F1
#
_entry.id   AF-A0A929H4K7-F1
#
_cell.length_a   1.000
_cell.length_b   1.000
_cell.length_c   1.000
_cell.angle_alpha   90.00
_cell.angle_beta   90.00
_cell.angle_gamma   90.00
#
_symmetry.space_group_name_H-M   'P 1'
#
loop_
_entity.id
_entity.type
_entity.pdbx_description
1 polymer ?
#
loop_
_entity_poly.entity_id
_entity_poly.type
_entity_poly.pdbx_seq_one_letter_code
_entity_poly.pdbx_strand_id
1 'polypeptide(L)'
;MKNKNVIIGILAVLLVVALIWGYTSHKTAIDNKIVTTSENAKTEISDLTASIEKEAKTNYALTKAKVSLLKSQIALKIDKSEQKAEAELDNAINYLSEAKSTADEKTKAEIDLLETKVNTAKKSVVQKKDDALDNVSAAVDEAKTMSEKYNNEFQAEKEKDIATINRKYAELRAEEALLKAKIAAQSEKTYSQAHTYFEEANEWYIRSKEYGTQKVKPYKEQIQKDIKDAQAYLKKKDKEVRNKISDILQKAKEIINED
;
A
#
# COMPACT_ATOMS: atom_id res chain seq x y z
N MET A 1 11.77 -15.55 18.98
CA MET A 1 12.29 -15.21 20.33
C MET A 1 13.34 -14.08 20.36
N LYS A 2 13.65 -13.38 19.25
CA LYS A 2 14.68 -12.31 19.22
C LYS A 2 14.16 -10.89 19.55
N ASN A 3 12.86 -10.61 19.41
CA ASN A 3 12.34 -9.24 19.52
C ASN A 3 12.19 -8.74 20.97
N LYS A 4 12.19 -9.63 21.97
CA LYS A 4 12.11 -9.23 23.39
C LYS A 4 13.40 -8.59 23.90
N ASN A 5 14.55 -8.92 23.31
CA ASN A 5 15.85 -8.44 23.79
C ASN A 5 16.16 -7.01 23.30
N VAL A 6 15.59 -6.59 22.17
CA VAL A 6 15.75 -5.23 21.63
C VAL A 6 14.93 -4.22 22.45
N ILE A 7 13.71 -4.59 22.84
CA ILE A 7 12.83 -3.74 23.66
C ILE A 7 13.40 -3.52 25.08
N ILE A 8 14.06 -4.53 25.65
CA ILE A 8 14.73 -4.40 26.96
C ILE A 8 15.95 -3.46 26.87
N GLY A 9 16.67 -3.45 25.74
CA GLY A 9 17.77 -2.51 25.49
C GLY A 9 17.31 -1.05 25.44
N ILE A 10 16.19 -0.78 24.74
CA ILE A 10 15.62 0.58 24.59
C ILE A 10 15.08 1.11 25.93
N LEU A 11 14.43 0.26 26.74
CA LEU A 11 13.97 0.66 28.08
C LEU A 11 15.12 0.96 29.05
N ALA A 12 16.24 0.25 28.95
CA ALA A 12 17.42 0.53 29.77
C ALA A 12 18.06 1.88 29.42
N VAL A 13 18.06 2.27 28.15
CA VAL A 13 18.58 3.57 27.68
C VAL A 13 17.71 4.73 28.17
N LEU A 14 16.38 4.60 28.14
CA LEU A 14 15.46 5.62 28.68
C LEU A 14 15.58 5.81 30.20
N LEU A 15 15.86 4.73 30.94
CA LEU A 15 16.04 4.78 32.40
C LEU A 15 17.34 5.50 32.82
N VAL A 16 18.39 5.40 32.01
CA VAL A 16 19.66 6.12 32.27
C VAL A 16 19.49 7.63 32.05
N VAL A 17 18.67 8.06 31.09
CA VAL A 17 18.39 9.49 30.85
C VAL A 17 17.61 10.14 32.00
N ALA A 18 16.73 9.39 32.67
CA ALA A 18 15.93 9.91 33.79
C ALA A 18 16.71 10.09 35.10
N LEU A 19 17.86 9.42 35.28
CA LEU A 19 18.68 9.53 36.49
C LEU A 19 19.65 10.73 36.49
N ILE A 20 19.71 11.50 35.39
CA ILE A 20 20.69 12.58 35.18
C ILE A 20 20.34 13.88 35.93
N TRP A 21 19.15 14.02 36.51
CA TRP A 21 18.83 15.19 37.35
C TRP A 21 19.45 15.14 38.76
N GLY A 22 20.16 14.07 39.13
CA GLY A 22 20.62 13.89 40.50
C GLY A 22 21.97 13.20 40.67
N TYR A 23 23.03 13.56 39.94
CA TYR A 23 24.39 13.31 40.45
C TYR A 23 25.47 14.11 39.72
N THR A 24 25.91 15.22 40.32
CA THR A 24 27.14 15.92 39.96
C THR A 24 28.35 15.21 40.58
N SER A 25 29.23 14.64 39.74
CA SER A 25 30.72 14.72 39.83
C SER A 25 31.40 13.50 39.20
N HIS A 26 31.77 13.57 37.91
CA HIS A 26 32.94 12.93 37.26
C HIS A 26 32.95 13.32 35.77
N LYS A 27 33.76 14.32 35.37
CA LYS A 27 33.44 15.23 34.24
C LYS A 27 34.34 15.14 33.00
N THR A 28 35.00 14.02 32.69
CA THR A 28 35.82 13.94 31.44
C THR A 28 35.75 12.60 30.73
N ALA A 29 35.93 11.48 31.43
CA ALA A 29 35.77 10.14 30.81
C ALA A 29 34.30 9.76 30.57
N ILE A 30 33.40 10.27 31.41
CA ILE A 30 31.94 10.06 31.30
C ILE A 30 31.38 10.90 30.16
N ASP A 31 31.82 12.15 29.98
CA ASP A 31 31.33 13.02 28.90
C ASP A 31 31.66 12.44 27.52
N ASN A 32 32.87 11.90 27.32
CA ASN A 32 33.24 11.27 26.04
C ASN A 32 32.46 9.96 25.78
N LYS A 33 32.19 9.16 26.83
CA LYS A 33 31.39 7.92 26.72
C LYS A 33 29.90 8.22 26.53
N ILE A 34 29.38 9.29 27.13
CA ILE A 34 27.99 9.75 26.97
C ILE A 34 27.80 10.34 25.56
N VAL A 35 28.73 11.17 25.08
CA VAL A 35 28.69 11.73 23.72
C VAL A 35 28.74 10.61 22.68
N THR A 36 29.65 9.65 22.80
CA THR A 36 29.71 8.50 21.88
C THR A 36 28.49 7.58 21.97
N THR A 37 27.92 7.35 23.15
CA THR A 37 26.69 6.55 23.30
C THR A 37 25.47 7.29 22.73
N SER A 38 25.41 8.63 22.87
CA SER A 38 24.35 9.46 22.32
C SER A 38 24.46 9.61 20.79
N GLU A 39 25.66 9.72 20.24
CA GLU A 39 25.91 9.76 18.80
C GLU A 39 25.60 8.40 18.15
N ASN A 40 26.00 7.29 18.77
CA ASN A 40 25.66 5.96 18.29
C ASN A 40 24.14 5.72 18.33
N ALA A 41 23.45 6.08 19.42
CA ALA A 41 22.00 5.97 19.52
C ALA A 41 21.28 6.86 18.48
N LYS A 42 21.80 8.07 18.21
CA LYS A 42 21.25 8.95 17.18
C LYS A 42 21.46 8.40 15.77
N THR A 43 22.59 7.75 15.52
CA THR A 43 22.90 7.11 14.24
C THR A 43 22.03 5.87 14.03
N GLU A 44 21.87 5.02 15.06
CA GLU A 44 20.98 3.85 15.02
C GLU A 44 19.51 4.23 14.79
N ILE A 45 19.01 5.29 15.43
CA ILE A 45 17.66 5.82 15.19
C ILE A 45 17.53 6.36 13.75
N SER A 46 18.53 7.11 13.27
CA SER A 46 18.54 7.62 11.91
C SER A 46 18.54 6.50 10.85
N ASP A 47 19.34 5.45 11.07
CA ASP A 47 19.42 4.30 10.18
C ASP A 47 18.11 3.50 10.18
N LEU A 48 17.47 3.37 11.35
CA LEU A 48 16.17 2.72 11.48
C LEU A 48 15.07 3.50 10.74
N THR A 49 14.96 4.81 10.95
CA THR A 49 13.99 5.66 10.24
C THR A 49 14.20 5.60 8.72
N ALA A 50 15.45 5.63 8.25
CA ALA A 50 15.77 5.49 6.83
C ALA A 50 15.40 4.11 6.25
N SER A 51 15.53 3.03 7.05
CA SER A 51 15.08 1.70 6.67
C SER A 51 13.56 1.64 6.54
N ILE A 52 12.84 2.14 7.54
CA ILE A 52 11.37 2.19 7.55
C ILE A 52 10.86 2.98 6.35
N GLU A 53 11.47 4.12 6.03
CA GLU A 53 11.07 4.94 4.88
C GLU A 53 11.25 4.19 3.55
N LYS A 54 12.34 3.42 3.39
CA LYS A 54 12.58 2.59 2.20
C LYS A 54 11.55 1.47 2.07
N GLU A 55 11.23 0.81 3.17
CA GLU A 55 10.19 -0.23 3.20
C GLU A 55 8.81 0.36 2.85
N ALA A 56 8.50 1.55 3.40
CA ALA A 56 7.28 2.29 3.10
C ALA A 56 7.14 2.58 1.59
N LYS A 57 8.20 3.11 0.99
CA LYS A 57 8.25 3.43 -0.45
C LYS A 57 8.12 2.17 -1.30
N THR A 58 8.79 1.09 -0.91
CA THR A 58 8.72 -0.21 -1.60
C THR A 58 7.29 -0.75 -1.59
N ASN A 59 6.65 -0.81 -0.42
CA ASN A 59 5.28 -1.32 -0.28
C ASN A 59 4.26 -0.43 -1.00
N TYR A 60 4.44 0.89 -0.95
CA TYR A 60 3.62 1.84 -1.70
C TYR A 60 3.72 1.58 -3.22
N ALA A 61 4.93 1.44 -3.75
CA ALA A 61 5.15 1.15 -5.16
C ALA A 61 4.61 -0.22 -5.59
N LEU A 62 4.79 -1.26 -4.77
CA LEU A 62 4.18 -2.58 -5.00
C LEU A 62 2.65 -2.52 -5.06
N THR A 63 2.04 -1.71 -4.20
CA THR A 63 0.58 -1.53 -4.19
C THR A 63 0.11 -0.79 -5.44
N LYS A 64 0.85 0.23 -5.92
CA LYS A 64 0.57 0.87 -7.21
C LYS A 64 0.66 -0.11 -8.39
N ALA A 65 1.67 -0.99 -8.39
CA ALA A 65 1.80 -2.03 -9.40
C ALA A 65 0.58 -2.96 -9.42
N LYS A 66 0.16 -3.43 -8.24
CA LYS A 66 -1.03 -4.28 -8.09
C LYS A 66 -2.32 -3.60 -8.55
N VAL A 67 -2.53 -2.32 -8.19
CA VAL A 67 -3.67 -1.52 -8.64
C VAL A 67 -3.68 -1.42 -10.17
N SER A 68 -2.52 -1.19 -10.79
CA SER A 68 -2.39 -1.12 -12.25
C SER A 68 -2.70 -2.47 -12.91
N LEU A 69 -2.23 -3.59 -12.32
CA LEU A 69 -2.58 -4.94 -12.79
C LEU A 69 -4.09 -5.22 -12.71
N LEU A 70 -4.76 -4.81 -11.62
CA LEU A 70 -6.22 -4.92 -11.50
C LEU A 70 -6.94 -4.06 -12.55
N LYS A 71 -6.44 -2.86 -12.85
CA LYS A 71 -6.97 -2.02 -13.94
C LYS A 71 -6.78 -2.68 -15.30
N SER A 72 -5.64 -3.31 -15.56
CA SER A 72 -5.41 -4.10 -16.78
C SER A 72 -6.38 -5.28 -16.89
N GLN A 73 -6.59 -6.01 -15.79
CA GLN A 73 -7.56 -7.11 -15.73
C GLN A 73 -8.99 -6.62 -16.02
N ILE A 74 -9.38 -5.47 -15.46
CA ILE A 74 -10.66 -4.81 -15.74
C ILE A 74 -10.74 -4.41 -17.21
N ALA A 75 -9.68 -3.85 -17.79
CA ALA A 75 -9.63 -3.43 -19.17
C ALA A 75 -9.90 -4.61 -20.13
N LEU A 76 -9.30 -5.78 -19.88
CA LEU A 76 -9.56 -6.99 -20.68
C LEU A 76 -10.92 -7.61 -20.39
N LYS A 77 -11.30 -7.73 -19.12
CA LYS A 77 -12.47 -8.51 -18.71
C LYS A 77 -13.78 -7.75 -18.87
N ILE A 78 -13.79 -6.45 -18.56
CA ILE A 78 -14.97 -5.58 -18.55
C ILE A 78 -14.98 -4.68 -19.77
N ASP A 79 -13.95 -3.85 -19.94
CA ASP A 79 -13.95 -2.80 -20.95
C ASP A 79 -13.67 -3.35 -22.36
N LYS A 80 -13.19 -4.59 -22.46
CA LYS A 80 -12.79 -5.26 -23.71
C LYS A 80 -11.79 -4.41 -24.53
N SER A 81 -10.83 -3.80 -23.83
CA SER A 81 -9.85 -2.88 -24.40
C SER A 81 -8.42 -3.37 -24.14
N GLU A 82 -7.81 -3.96 -25.17
CA GLU A 82 -6.40 -4.38 -25.18
C GLU A 82 -5.46 -3.20 -24.96
N GLN A 83 -5.73 -2.06 -25.62
CA GLN A 83 -4.92 -0.85 -25.50
C GLN A 83 -4.88 -0.31 -24.07
N LYS A 84 -6.02 -0.24 -23.38
CA LYS A 84 -6.06 0.14 -21.96
C LYS A 84 -5.32 -0.88 -21.10
N ALA A 85 -5.47 -2.17 -21.41
CA ALA A 85 -4.79 -3.22 -20.67
C ALA A 85 -3.27 -3.15 -20.80
N GLU A 86 -2.76 -2.85 -22.01
CA GLU A 86 -1.34 -2.65 -22.28
C GLU A 86 -0.80 -1.43 -21.52
N ALA A 87 -1.49 -0.28 -21.60
CA ALA A 87 -1.07 0.93 -20.89
C ALA A 87 -0.97 0.72 -19.37
N GLU A 88 -1.90 -0.03 -18.78
CA GLU A 88 -1.86 -0.34 -17.35
C GLU A 88 -0.80 -1.40 -17.00
N LEU A 89 -0.41 -2.27 -17.93
CA LEU A 89 0.74 -3.17 -17.76
C LEU A 89 2.05 -2.40 -17.80
N ASP A 90 2.16 -1.36 -18.62
CA ASP A 90 3.29 -0.44 -18.61
C ASP A 90 3.40 0.32 -17.29
N ASN A 91 2.28 0.83 -16.78
CA ASN A 91 2.25 1.44 -15.44
C ASN A 91 2.70 0.44 -14.37
N ALA A 92 2.24 -0.81 -14.43
CA ALA A 92 2.66 -1.84 -13.48
C ALA A 92 4.17 -2.08 -13.52
N ILE A 93 4.77 -2.20 -14.70
CA ILE A 93 6.22 -2.37 -14.87
C ILE A 93 6.99 -1.18 -14.28
N ASN A 94 6.54 0.06 -14.57
CA ASN A 94 7.16 1.27 -14.02
C ASN A 94 7.13 1.27 -12.49
N TYR A 95 6.00 0.91 -11.88
CA TYR A 95 5.89 0.85 -10.42
C TYR A 95 6.69 -0.31 -9.79
N LEU A 96 6.87 -1.43 -10.50
CA LEU A 96 7.78 -2.48 -10.05
C LEU A 96 9.24 -2.01 -10.07
N SER A 97 9.63 -1.24 -11.09
CA SER A 97 10.95 -0.61 -11.15
C SER A 97 11.18 0.36 -9.99
N GLU A 98 10.17 1.20 -9.68
CA GLU A 98 10.21 2.06 -8.49
C GLU A 98 10.37 1.25 -7.20
N ALA A 99 9.57 0.19 -7.02
CA ALA A 99 9.67 -0.68 -5.85
C ALA A 99 11.06 -1.30 -5.72
N LYS A 100 11.64 -1.76 -6.83
CA LYS A 100 12.98 -2.35 -6.89
C LYS A 100 14.07 -1.38 -6.44
N SER A 101 13.91 -0.08 -6.74
CA SER A 101 14.90 0.95 -6.41
C SER A 101 15.05 1.17 -4.90
N THR A 102 14.01 0.91 -4.12
CA THR A 102 14.00 1.11 -2.66
C THR A 102 14.04 -0.20 -1.86
N ALA A 103 13.88 -1.34 -2.53
CA ALA A 103 13.85 -2.66 -1.94
C ALA A 103 15.23 -3.14 -1.45
N ASP A 104 15.24 -4.04 -0.46
CA ASP A 104 16.42 -4.83 -0.11
C ASP A 104 16.72 -5.91 -1.18
N GLU A 105 17.90 -6.52 -1.12
CA GLU A 105 18.35 -7.50 -2.13
C GLU A 105 17.43 -8.71 -2.27
N LYS A 106 16.87 -9.22 -1.17
CA LYS A 106 15.95 -10.36 -1.22
C LYS A 106 14.66 -9.97 -1.94
N THR A 107 14.15 -8.78 -1.63
CA THR A 107 12.92 -8.22 -2.19
C THR A 107 13.08 -7.88 -3.66
N LYS A 108 14.26 -7.38 -4.08
CA LYS A 108 14.57 -7.16 -5.51
C LYS A 108 14.43 -8.42 -6.34
N ALA A 109 14.94 -9.55 -5.85
CA ALA A 109 14.85 -10.83 -6.57
C ALA A 109 13.38 -11.28 -6.74
N GLU A 110 12.55 -11.06 -5.72
CA GLU A 110 11.12 -11.36 -5.80
C GLU A 110 10.42 -10.41 -6.80
N ILE A 111 10.75 -9.11 -6.78
CA ILE A 111 10.23 -8.12 -7.73
C ILE A 111 10.60 -8.49 -9.18
N ASP A 112 11.81 -8.98 -9.43
CA ASP A 112 12.25 -9.41 -10.77
C ASP A 112 11.41 -10.58 -11.32
N LEU A 113 11.04 -11.51 -10.44
CA LEU A 113 10.16 -12.60 -10.80
C LEU A 113 8.76 -12.07 -11.16
N LEU A 114 8.24 -11.12 -10.38
CA LEU A 114 6.95 -10.48 -10.67
C LEU A 114 7.00 -9.68 -11.97
N GLU A 115 8.06 -8.91 -12.21
CA GLU A 115 8.26 -8.15 -13.45
C GLU A 115 8.29 -9.07 -14.69
N THR A 116 8.91 -10.24 -14.57
CA THR A 116 8.89 -11.26 -15.64
C THR A 116 7.47 -11.73 -15.96
N LYS A 117 6.64 -11.94 -14.94
CA LYS A 117 5.22 -12.32 -15.12
C LYS A 117 4.42 -11.19 -15.77
N VAL A 118 4.63 -9.94 -15.34
CA VAL A 118 3.96 -8.77 -15.93
C VAL A 118 4.35 -8.58 -17.39
N ASN A 119 5.63 -8.74 -17.73
CA ASN A 119 6.11 -8.70 -19.12
C ASN A 119 5.52 -9.82 -19.98
N THR A 120 5.36 -11.02 -19.41
CA THR A 120 4.67 -12.13 -20.08
C THR A 120 3.22 -11.79 -20.36
N ALA A 121 2.50 -11.26 -19.37
CA ALA A 121 1.12 -10.80 -19.53
C ALA A 121 1.00 -9.70 -20.58
N LYS A 122 1.91 -8.70 -20.57
CA LYS A 122 1.96 -7.65 -21.60
C LYS A 122 2.15 -8.23 -22.99
N LYS A 123 3.11 -9.14 -23.15
CA LYS A 123 3.34 -9.80 -24.43
C LYS A 123 2.09 -10.54 -24.93
N SER A 124 1.37 -11.25 -24.05
CA SER A 124 0.14 -11.93 -24.43
C SER A 124 -0.97 -10.96 -24.84
N VAL A 125 -1.12 -9.81 -24.16
CA VAL A 125 -2.06 -8.75 -24.55
C VAL A 125 -1.71 -8.16 -25.91
N VAL A 126 -0.46 -7.75 -26.12
CA VAL A 126 0.01 -7.16 -27.39
C VAL A 126 -0.13 -8.13 -28.55
N GLN A 127 0.14 -9.41 -28.31
CA GLN A 127 0.02 -10.47 -29.31
C GLN A 127 -1.42 -11.00 -29.47
N LYS A 128 -2.39 -10.46 -28.73
CA LYS A 128 -3.81 -10.85 -28.76
C LYS A 128 -4.01 -12.35 -28.57
N LYS A 129 -3.23 -12.93 -27.66
CA LYS A 129 -3.36 -14.35 -27.35
C LYS A 129 -4.61 -14.62 -26.54
N ASP A 130 -5.22 -15.78 -26.75
CA ASP A 130 -6.39 -16.23 -25.99
C ASP A 130 -6.11 -16.34 -24.48
N ASP A 131 -4.85 -16.57 -24.10
CA ASP A 131 -4.38 -16.67 -22.71
C ASP A 131 -4.05 -15.32 -22.06
N ALA A 132 -4.30 -14.19 -22.71
CA ALA A 132 -3.91 -12.87 -22.20
C ALA A 132 -4.55 -12.55 -20.85
N LEU A 133 -5.84 -12.84 -20.68
CA LEU A 133 -6.54 -12.60 -19.41
C LEU A 133 -6.01 -13.52 -18.29
N ASP A 134 -5.67 -14.76 -18.60
CA ASP A 134 -5.14 -15.71 -17.62
C ASP A 134 -3.75 -15.29 -17.16
N ASN A 135 -2.89 -14.85 -18.08
CA ASN A 135 -1.57 -14.32 -17.76
C ASN A 135 -1.64 -13.04 -16.91
N VAL A 136 -2.56 -12.12 -17.23
CA VAL A 136 -2.81 -10.92 -16.39
C VAL A 136 -3.30 -11.33 -15.01
N SER A 137 -4.22 -12.30 -14.91
CA SER A 137 -4.75 -12.76 -13.63
C SER A 137 -3.68 -13.43 -12.77
N ALA A 138 -2.80 -14.22 -13.37
CA ALA A 138 -1.65 -14.82 -12.68
C ALA A 138 -0.67 -13.76 -12.15
N ALA A 139 -0.44 -12.68 -12.90
CA ALA A 139 0.37 -11.55 -12.44
C ALA A 139 -0.30 -10.79 -11.28
N VAL A 140 -1.63 -10.60 -11.31
CA VAL A 140 -2.40 -10.03 -10.19
C VAL A 140 -2.25 -10.86 -8.92
N ASP A 141 -2.36 -12.18 -9.01
CA ASP A 141 -2.25 -13.07 -7.85
C ASP A 141 -0.85 -13.06 -7.23
N GLU A 142 0.19 -12.99 -8.06
CA GLU A 142 1.56 -12.85 -7.59
C GLU A 142 1.79 -11.49 -6.89
N ALA A 143 1.35 -10.40 -7.52
CA ALA A 143 1.43 -9.06 -6.93
C ALA A 143 0.66 -8.96 -5.61
N LYS A 144 -0.48 -9.66 -5.50
CA LYS A 144 -1.23 -9.78 -4.25
C LYS A 144 -0.40 -10.46 -3.16
N THR A 145 0.16 -11.63 -3.47
CA THR A 145 0.96 -12.42 -2.52
C THR A 145 2.15 -11.62 -2.01
N MET A 146 2.85 -10.92 -2.90
CA MET A 146 3.97 -10.06 -2.54
C MET A 146 3.53 -8.87 -1.68
N SER A 147 2.52 -8.12 -2.11
CA SER A 147 2.02 -6.96 -1.36
C SER A 147 1.54 -7.33 0.05
N GLU A 148 0.91 -8.49 0.23
CA GLU A 148 0.45 -8.96 1.55
C GLU A 148 1.61 -9.34 2.47
N LYS A 149 2.67 -9.95 1.93
CA LYS A 149 3.88 -10.29 2.67
C LYS A 149 4.57 -9.05 3.24
N TYR A 150 4.78 -8.02 2.42
CA TYR A 150 5.49 -6.79 2.81
C TYR A 150 4.61 -5.82 3.62
N ASN A 151 3.29 -5.92 3.54
CA ASN A 151 2.38 -5.09 4.36
C ASN A 151 2.42 -5.43 5.86
N ASN A 152 2.65 -6.69 6.24
CA ASN A 152 2.68 -7.09 7.65
C ASN A 152 3.90 -6.53 8.40
N GLU A 153 4.98 -6.21 7.69
CA GLU A 153 6.20 -5.62 8.24
C GLU A 153 6.03 -4.11 8.45
N PHE A 154 5.25 -3.45 7.58
CA PHE A 154 5.08 -2.00 7.55
C PHE A 154 4.19 -1.39 8.66
N GLN A 155 3.24 -2.15 9.22
CA GLN A 155 2.27 -1.63 10.19
C GLN A 155 2.86 -1.37 11.61
N ALA A 156 4.18 -1.44 11.79
CA ALA A 156 4.83 -1.47 13.09
C ALA A 156 5.22 -0.11 13.71
N GLU A 157 5.28 1.01 12.95
CA GLU A 157 5.64 2.31 13.54
C GLU A 157 4.71 3.44 13.08
N LYS A 158 4.20 4.23 14.03
CA LYS A 158 3.43 5.46 13.78
C LYS A 158 4.36 6.68 13.93
N GLU A 159 5.40 6.77 13.12
CA GLU A 159 6.23 7.98 13.09
C GLU A 159 5.62 9.05 12.19
N LYS A 160 5.72 10.31 12.63
CA LYS A 160 5.13 11.48 11.98
C LYS A 160 5.67 11.68 10.56
N ASP A 161 6.89 11.24 10.28
CA ASP A 161 7.59 11.42 9.01
C ASP A 161 7.10 10.46 7.91
N ILE A 162 6.34 9.42 8.26
CA ILE A 162 5.72 8.50 7.29
C ILE A 162 4.20 8.67 7.15
N ALA A 163 3.59 9.62 7.88
CA ALA A 163 2.14 9.81 7.89
C ALA A 163 1.56 10.04 6.48
N THR A 164 2.25 10.82 5.64
CA THR A 164 1.84 11.04 4.24
C THR A 164 1.89 9.75 3.41
N ILE A 165 2.92 8.92 3.59
CA ILE A 165 3.06 7.64 2.89
C ILE A 165 1.95 6.68 3.36
N ASN A 166 1.71 6.60 4.68
CA ASN A 166 0.64 5.80 5.27
C ASN A 166 -0.74 6.20 4.76
N ARG A 167 -0.99 7.50 4.62
CA ARG A 167 -2.22 8.03 4.03
C ARG A 167 -2.40 7.55 2.59
N LYS A 168 -1.42 7.81 1.73
CA LYS A 168 -1.46 7.45 0.31
C LYS A 168 -1.54 5.93 0.13
N TYR A 169 -0.88 5.18 0.99
CA TYR A 169 -0.98 3.72 1.05
C TYR A 169 -2.43 3.28 1.35
N ALA A 170 -3.04 3.82 2.40
CA ALA A 170 -4.42 3.49 2.76
C ALA A 170 -5.41 3.87 1.64
N GLU A 171 -5.21 5.00 0.97
CA GLU A 171 -6.01 5.42 -0.20
C GLU A 171 -5.87 4.42 -1.36
N LEU A 172 -4.65 3.96 -1.68
CA LEU A 172 -4.43 2.93 -2.70
C LEU A 172 -5.06 1.58 -2.33
N ARG A 173 -5.00 1.19 -1.05
CA ARG A 173 -5.64 -0.05 -0.59
C ARG A 173 -7.16 0.02 -0.71
N ALA A 174 -7.73 1.19 -0.49
CA ALA A 174 -9.15 1.40 -0.73
C ALA A 174 -9.50 1.31 -2.23
N GLU A 175 -8.67 1.92 -3.09
CA GLU A 175 -8.81 1.80 -4.55
C GLU A 175 -8.72 0.34 -5.01
N GLU A 176 -7.72 -0.41 -4.52
CA GLU A 176 -7.55 -1.83 -4.79
C GLU A 176 -8.80 -2.64 -4.46
N ALA A 177 -9.36 -2.40 -3.26
CA ALA A 177 -10.57 -3.07 -2.81
C ALA A 177 -11.78 -2.71 -3.68
N LEU A 178 -11.93 -1.45 -4.10
CA LEU A 178 -12.98 -1.05 -5.05
C LEU A 178 -12.84 -1.72 -6.42
N LEU A 179 -11.61 -1.85 -6.94
CA LEU A 179 -11.36 -2.55 -8.21
C LEU A 179 -11.73 -4.04 -8.10
N LYS A 180 -11.36 -4.70 -7.00
CA LYS A 180 -11.78 -6.08 -6.71
C LYS A 180 -13.31 -6.18 -6.61
N ALA A 181 -13.98 -5.24 -5.93
CA ALA A 181 -15.43 -5.18 -5.86
C ALA A 181 -16.05 -5.06 -7.26
N LYS A 182 -15.48 -4.24 -8.15
CA LYS A 182 -15.94 -4.07 -9.53
C LYS A 182 -15.84 -5.38 -10.33
N ILE A 183 -14.75 -6.12 -10.17
CA ILE A 183 -14.56 -7.44 -10.81
C ILE A 183 -15.58 -8.44 -10.26
N ALA A 184 -15.74 -8.51 -8.93
CA ALA A 184 -16.68 -9.42 -8.27
C ALA A 184 -18.15 -9.07 -8.56
N ALA A 185 -18.48 -7.81 -8.83
CA ALA A 185 -19.83 -7.38 -9.19
C ALA A 185 -20.23 -7.74 -10.63
N GLN A 186 -19.41 -8.49 -11.38
CA GLN A 186 -19.79 -8.99 -12.70
C GLN A 186 -20.87 -10.07 -12.68
N SER A 187 -20.92 -10.86 -11.61
CA SER A 187 -21.81 -12.01 -11.50
C SER A 187 -22.51 -12.02 -10.16
N GLU A 188 -23.80 -12.39 -10.16
CA GLU A 188 -24.56 -12.54 -8.92
C GLU A 188 -23.92 -13.55 -7.96
N LYS A 189 -23.25 -14.57 -8.51
CA LYS A 189 -22.57 -15.61 -7.73
C LYS A 189 -21.47 -15.04 -6.83
N THR A 190 -20.92 -13.88 -7.19
CA THR A 190 -19.78 -13.25 -6.51
C THR A 190 -20.17 -11.96 -5.78
N TYR A 191 -21.47 -11.67 -5.62
CA TYR A 191 -21.93 -10.48 -4.89
C TYR A 191 -21.55 -10.47 -3.40
N SER A 192 -21.49 -11.63 -2.75
CA SER A 192 -20.98 -11.71 -1.38
C SER A 192 -19.52 -11.23 -1.31
N GLN A 193 -18.67 -11.66 -2.24
CA GLN A 193 -17.29 -11.21 -2.33
C GLN A 193 -17.20 -9.70 -2.65
N ALA A 194 -18.03 -9.20 -3.56
CA ALA A 194 -18.10 -7.76 -3.85
C ALA A 194 -18.48 -6.95 -2.60
N HIS A 195 -19.37 -7.48 -1.75
CA HIS A 195 -19.74 -6.83 -0.49
C HIS A 195 -18.55 -6.74 0.48
N THR A 196 -17.82 -7.85 0.68
CA THR A 196 -16.60 -7.87 1.50
C THR A 196 -15.57 -6.87 1.00
N TYR A 197 -15.39 -6.74 -0.31
CA TYR A 197 -14.44 -5.76 -0.86
C TYR A 197 -14.90 -4.31 -0.67
N PHE A 198 -16.20 -4.03 -0.65
CA PHE A 198 -16.68 -2.69 -0.26
C PHE A 198 -16.43 -2.37 1.21
N GLU A 199 -16.57 -3.37 2.09
CA GLU A 199 -16.23 -3.21 3.52
C GLU A 199 -14.74 -2.93 3.69
N GLU A 200 -13.88 -3.71 3.03
CA GLU A 200 -12.43 -3.50 3.00
C GLU A 200 -12.09 -2.08 2.49
N ALA A 201 -12.71 -1.62 1.40
CA ALA A 201 -12.49 -0.28 0.87
C ALA A 201 -12.86 0.81 1.88
N ASN A 202 -14.01 0.67 2.54
CA ASN A 202 -14.47 1.63 3.54
C ASN A 202 -13.53 1.67 4.75
N GLU A 203 -13.05 0.51 5.23
CA GLU A 203 -12.07 0.42 6.32
C GLU A 203 -10.76 1.15 5.98
N TRP A 204 -10.24 0.95 4.77
CA TRP A 204 -9.02 1.63 4.34
C TRP A 204 -9.21 3.15 4.19
N TYR A 205 -10.37 3.61 3.71
CA TYR A 205 -10.67 5.04 3.74
C TYR A 205 -10.75 5.60 5.15
N ILE A 206 -11.32 4.86 6.12
CA ILE A 206 -11.34 5.26 7.54
C ILE A 206 -9.90 5.40 8.04
N ARG A 207 -9.04 4.40 7.83
CA ARG A 207 -7.62 4.45 8.23
C ARG A 207 -6.88 5.63 7.61
N SER A 208 -7.16 5.94 6.34
CA SER A 208 -6.53 7.09 5.66
C SER A 208 -6.84 8.44 6.33
N LYS A 209 -7.93 8.54 7.10
CA LYS A 209 -8.30 9.77 7.84
C LYS A 209 -7.43 9.97 9.07
N GLU A 210 -6.90 8.91 9.67
CA GLU A 210 -5.97 9.00 10.81
C GLU A 210 -4.70 9.78 10.47
N TYR A 211 -4.39 9.88 9.17
CA TYR A 211 -3.20 10.51 8.63
C TYR A 211 -3.49 11.78 7.79
N GLY A 212 -4.75 12.22 7.72
CA GLY A 212 -5.21 13.28 6.80
C GLY A 212 -5.29 14.69 7.42
N THR A 213 -5.18 15.72 6.57
CA THR A 213 -5.43 17.13 6.96
C THR A 213 -6.93 17.46 6.90
N GLN A 214 -7.34 18.57 7.52
CA GLN A 214 -8.75 19.00 7.54
C GLN A 214 -9.35 19.25 6.14
N LYS A 215 -8.54 19.68 5.15
CA LYS A 215 -9.02 19.99 3.79
C LYS A 215 -9.54 18.75 3.05
N VAL A 216 -8.93 17.59 3.28
CA VAL A 216 -9.26 16.34 2.58
C VAL A 216 -10.43 15.59 3.25
N LYS A 217 -10.80 15.98 4.47
CA LYS A 217 -11.80 15.27 5.29
C LYS A 217 -13.21 15.25 4.66
N PRO A 218 -13.78 16.36 4.15
CA PRO A 218 -15.13 16.35 3.56
C PRO A 218 -15.23 15.43 2.35
N TYR A 219 -14.22 15.43 1.50
CA TYR A 219 -14.17 14.57 0.31
C TYR A 219 -14.13 13.08 0.66
N LYS A 220 -13.36 12.71 1.69
CA LYS A 220 -13.31 11.32 2.19
C LYS A 220 -14.63 10.87 2.81
N GLU A 221 -15.36 11.76 3.48
CA GLU A 221 -16.71 11.48 3.98
C GLU A 221 -17.69 11.24 2.84
N GLN A 222 -17.58 12.02 1.76
CA GLN A 222 -18.38 11.80 0.56
C GLN A 222 -18.08 10.45 -0.10
N ILE A 223 -16.81 10.06 -0.24
CA ILE A 223 -16.46 8.73 -0.79
C ILE A 223 -17.05 7.61 0.07
N GLN A 224 -16.94 7.69 1.40
CA GLN A 224 -17.49 6.67 2.29
C GLN A 224 -19.01 6.57 2.17
N LYS A 225 -19.70 7.71 2.01
CA LYS A 225 -21.13 7.72 1.72
C LYS A 225 -21.42 7.04 0.39
N ASP A 226 -20.70 7.39 -0.66
CA ASP A 226 -20.88 6.80 -2.00
C ASP A 226 -20.62 5.28 -1.98
N ILE A 227 -19.64 4.80 -1.20
CA ILE A 227 -19.39 3.37 -0.99
C ILE A 227 -20.59 2.68 -0.34
N LYS A 228 -21.15 3.27 0.73
CA LYS A 228 -22.34 2.73 1.40
C LYS A 228 -23.55 2.70 0.47
N ASP A 229 -23.72 3.75 -0.33
CA ASP A 229 -24.77 3.81 -1.33
C ASP A 229 -24.58 2.69 -2.36
N ALA A 230 -23.37 2.53 -2.92
CA ALA A 230 -23.04 1.44 -3.85
C ALA A 230 -23.27 0.04 -3.24
N GLN A 231 -22.97 -0.17 -1.96
CA GLN A 231 -23.29 -1.40 -1.24
C GLN A 231 -24.81 -1.67 -1.20
N ALA A 232 -25.64 -0.64 -1.05
CA ALA A 232 -27.09 -0.79 -1.07
C ALA A 232 -27.60 -1.23 -2.46
N TYR A 233 -27.01 -0.71 -3.55
CA TYR A 233 -27.28 -1.19 -4.91
C TYR A 233 -26.87 -2.65 -5.11
N LEU A 234 -25.70 -3.05 -4.59
CA LEU A 234 -25.24 -4.43 -4.65
C LEU A 234 -26.21 -5.40 -3.93
N LYS A 235 -26.73 -5.01 -2.75
CA LYS A 235 -27.71 -5.81 -2.00
C LYS A 235 -29.02 -6.01 -2.77
N LYS A 236 -29.41 -5.04 -3.58
CA LYS A 236 -30.57 -5.11 -4.48
C LYS A 236 -30.29 -5.88 -5.77
N LYS A 237 -29.09 -6.44 -5.93
CA LYS A 237 -28.61 -7.10 -7.16
C LYS A 237 -28.67 -6.18 -8.38
N ASP A 238 -28.47 -4.89 -8.15
CA ASP A 238 -28.55 -3.90 -9.21
C ASP A 238 -27.30 -3.95 -10.10
N LYS A 239 -27.51 -3.99 -11.42
CA LYS A 239 -26.44 -4.03 -12.42
C LYS A 239 -25.68 -2.70 -12.52
N GLU A 240 -26.24 -1.61 -12.00
CA GLU A 240 -25.62 -0.28 -11.99
C GLU A 240 -24.46 -0.13 -11.00
N VAL A 241 -24.28 -1.09 -10.07
CA VAL A 241 -23.23 -1.02 -9.04
C VAL A 241 -21.82 -0.78 -9.63
N ARG A 242 -21.52 -1.32 -10.82
CA ARG A 242 -20.21 -1.12 -11.47
C ARG A 242 -19.98 0.32 -11.94
N ASN A 243 -21.04 1.01 -12.34
CA ASN A 243 -20.96 2.42 -12.72
C ASN A 243 -20.71 3.25 -11.46
N LYS A 244 -21.44 2.97 -10.36
CA LYS A 244 -21.21 3.61 -9.06
C LYS A 244 -19.78 3.42 -8.55
N ILE A 245 -19.22 2.20 -8.67
CA ILE A 245 -17.81 1.98 -8.31
C ILE A 245 -16.87 2.82 -9.18
N SER A 246 -17.17 2.95 -10.47
CA SER A 246 -16.35 3.77 -11.38
C SER A 246 -16.42 5.26 -11.02
N ASP A 247 -17.59 5.76 -10.64
CA ASP A 247 -17.77 7.14 -10.16
C ASP A 247 -16.98 7.38 -8.87
N ILE A 248 -17.00 6.42 -7.93
CA ILE A 248 -16.21 6.50 -6.69
C ILE A 248 -14.72 6.54 -6.99
N LEU A 249 -14.23 5.66 -7.87
CA LEU A 249 -12.81 5.62 -8.28
C LEU A 249 -12.37 6.94 -8.94
N GLN A 250 -13.23 7.54 -9.77
CA GLN A 250 -12.96 8.81 -10.41
C GLN A 250 -12.85 9.95 -9.38
N LYS A 251 -13.82 10.06 -8.47
CA LYS A 251 -13.78 11.06 -7.38
C LYS A 251 -12.55 10.88 -6.49
N ALA A 252 -12.19 9.63 -6.17
CA ALA A 252 -11.01 9.32 -5.38
C ALA A 252 -9.71 9.82 -6.04
N LYS A 253 -9.61 9.69 -7.37
CA LYS A 253 -8.46 10.18 -8.13
C LYS A 253 -8.36 11.71 -8.10
N GLU A 254 -9.48 12.42 -8.16
CA GLU A 254 -9.51 13.89 -8.10
C GLU A 254 -8.94 14.40 -6.77
N ILE A 255 -9.27 13.75 -5.66
CA ILE A 255 -8.78 14.11 -4.31
C ILE A 255 -7.28 13.87 -4.14
N ILE A 256 -6.73 12.82 -4.77
CA ILE A 256 -5.30 12.50 -4.70
C ILE A 256 -4.46 13.52 -5.48
N ASN A 257 -5.04 14.18 -6.49
CA ASN A 257 -4.36 15.18 -7.32
C ASN A 257 -4.49 16.63 -6.81
N GLU A 258 -5.33 16.89 -5.80
CA GLU A 258 -5.52 18.23 -5.19
C GLU A 258 -4.54 18.54 -4.03
N ASP A 259 -3.70 17.58 -3.62
CA ASP A 259 -2.63 17.69 -2.61
C ASP A 259 -1.23 17.77 -3.24
#